data_AF-A0A940BVA7-F1
#
_entry.id   AF-A0A940BVA7-F1
#
_cell.length_a   1.000
_cell.length_b   1.000
_cell.length_c   1.000
_cell.angle_alpha   90.00
_cell.angle_beta   90.00
_cell.angle_gamma   90.00
#
_symmetry.space_group_name_H-M   'P 1'
#
loop_
_entity.id
_entity.type
_entity.pdbx_description
1 polymer ?
#
loop_
_entity_poly.entity_id
_entity_poly.type
_entity_poly.pdbx_seq_one_letter_code
_entity_poly.pdbx_strand_id
1 'polypeptide(L)' 'AGDTLLQMIGGENVRRGVKVTTLEDNRVDIDLYVTLIYGISFPAVAENAVSNVRYRVEELTGIKVRKVNFYIEGIQV' A
#
# COMPACT_ATOMS: atom_id res chain seq x y z
N ALA A 1 10.28 -21.91 24.32
CA ALA A 1 11.27 -20.83 24.13
C ALA A 1 11.80 -20.74 22.68
N GLY A 2 11.06 -21.25 21.68
CA GLY A 2 11.40 -21.14 20.25
C GLY A 2 10.40 -20.31 19.44
N ASP A 3 9.22 -20.01 19.99
CA ASP A 3 8.15 -19.31 19.28
C ASP A 3 8.46 -17.83 19.03
N THR A 4 9.27 -17.20 19.91
CA THR A 4 9.64 -15.79 19.80
C THR A 4 10.65 -15.53 18.67
N LEU A 5 11.50 -16.50 18.34
CA LEU A 5 12.51 -16.37 17.28
C LEU A 5 11.92 -16.62 15.87
N LEU A 6 10.89 -17.46 15.77
CA LEU A 6 10.16 -17.69 14.51
C LEU A 6 9.33 -16.46 14.10
N GLN A 7 8.78 -15.71 15.05
CA GLN A 7 8.10 -14.44 14.77
C GLN A 7 9.07 -13.37 14.23
N MET A 8 10.35 -13.41 14.62
CA MET A 8 11.36 -12.45 14.17
C MET A 8 11.98 -12.77 12.79
N ILE A 9 11.86 -14.00 12.28
CA ILE A 9 12.64 -14.46 11.11
C ILE A 9 11.82 -14.66 9.82
N GLY A 10 10.48 -14.69 9.85
CA GLY A 10 9.74 -14.73 8.58
C GLY A 10 8.31 -15.24 8.63
N GLY A 11 7.62 -15.08 9.76
CA GLY A 11 6.32 -15.69 10.00
C GLY A 11 5.25 -14.70 10.46
N GLU A 12 5.27 -13.46 9.99
CA GLU A 12 4.11 -12.59 10.14
C GLU A 12 3.28 -12.69 8.87
N ASN A 13 1.99 -13.01 9.05
CA ASN A 13 0.94 -12.85 8.07
C ASN A 13 0.91 -11.40 7.55
N VAL A 14 1.81 -11.07 6.63
CA VAL A 14 1.88 -9.77 5.98
C VAL A 14 0.81 -9.75 4.89
N ARG A 15 -0.46 -9.69 5.31
CA ARG A 15 -1.53 -9.11 4.50
C ARG A 15 -1.33 -7.60 4.48
N ARG A 16 -0.20 -7.15 3.92
CA ARG A 16 0.07 -5.72 3.82
C ARG A 16 -0.68 -5.22 2.61
N GLY A 17 -1.94 -4.86 2.84
CA GLY A 17 -2.74 -4.07 1.89
C GLY A 17 -2.01 -2.80 1.42
N VAL A 18 -0.98 -2.36 2.16
CA VAL A 18 -0.06 -1.30 1.76
C VAL A 18 1.40 -1.72 2.02
N LYS A 19 2.24 -1.66 0.98
CA LYS A 19 3.70 -1.78 1.08
C LYS A 19 4.32 -0.43 0.77
N VAL A 20 5.27 0.00 1.61
CA VAL A 20 6.00 1.25 1.43
C VAL A 20 7.47 0.92 1.21
N THR A 21 8.05 1.47 0.15
CA THR A 21 9.46 1.30 -0.21
C THR A 21 10.16 2.65 -0.15
N THR A 22 11.11 2.79 0.76
CA THR A 22 11.94 4.00 0.87
C THR A 22 13.02 3.99 -0.21
N LEU A 23 13.24 5.15 -0.82
CA LEU A 23 14.24 5.39 -1.86
C LEU A 23 15.42 6.19 -1.28
N GLU A 24 16.56 6.16 -1.98
CA GLU A 24 17.79 6.83 -1.54
C GLU A 24 17.65 8.35 -1.39
N ASP A 25 16.66 8.99 -2.04
CA ASP A 25 16.45 10.43 -2.04
C ASP A 25 15.33 10.90 -1.08
N ASN A 26 15.13 10.16 0.01
CA ASN A 26 14.10 10.45 1.03
C ASN A 26 12.68 10.56 0.44
N ARG A 27 12.42 9.79 -0.62
CA ARG A 27 11.10 9.59 -1.19
C ARG A 27 10.62 8.18 -0.92
N VAL A 28 9.31 7.99 -1.10
CA VAL A 28 8.69 6.67 -0.99
C VAL A 28 7.91 6.31 -2.24
N ASP A 29 7.95 5.02 -2.58
CA ASP A 29 6.94 4.38 -3.41
C ASP A 29 5.95 3.64 -2.52
N ILE A 30 4.67 3.71 -2.88
CA ILE A 30 3.57 3.08 -2.14
C ILE A 30 2.86 2.11 -3.06
N ASP A 31 2.80 0.85 -2.66
CA ASP A 31 2.08 -0.22 -3.35
C ASP A 31 0.81 -0.55 -2.56
N LEU A 32 -0.34 -0.39 -3.20
CA LEU A 32 -1.66 -0.68 -2.63
C LEU A 32 -2.18 -1.99 -3.21
N TYR A 33 -2.46 -2.95 -2.33
CA TYR A 33 -3.06 -4.23 -2.65
C TYR A 33 -4.53 -4.20 -2.22
N VAL A 34 -5.43 -4.24 -3.20
CA VAL A 34 -6.86 -4.01 -3.00
C VAL A 34 -7.70 -5.14 -3.60
N THR A 35 -8.83 -5.42 -2.96
CA THR A 35 -9.91 -6.21 -3.54
C THR A 35 -10.99 -5.26 -4.03
N LEU A 36 -11.43 -5.41 -5.27
CA LEU A 36 -12.49 -4.58 -5.85
C LEU A 36 -13.85 -5.25 -5.65
N ILE A 37 -14.90 -4.46 -5.53
CA ILE A 37 -16.28 -4.97 -5.53
C ILE A 37 -16.84 -4.78 -6.94
N TYR A 38 -17.55 -5.79 -7.44
CA TYR A 38 -18.23 -5.72 -8.73
C TYR A 38 -19.21 -4.53 -8.78
N GLY A 39 -19.28 -3.88 -9.94
CA GLY A 39 -20.12 -2.70 -10.13
C GLY A 39 -19.48 -1.36 -9.73
N ILE A 40 -18.26 -1.36 -9.17
CA ILE A 40 -17.51 -0.14 -8.90
C ILE A 40 -16.65 0.25 -10.12
N SER A 41 -16.62 1.55 -10.44
CA SER A 41 -15.72 2.10 -11.45
C SER A 41 -14.27 2.12 -10.95
N PHE A 42 -13.46 1.16 -11.40
CA PHE A 42 -12.04 1.09 -11.05
C PHE A 42 -11.26 2.37 -11.39
N PRO A 43 -11.42 3.00 -12.58
CA PRO A 43 -10.70 4.22 -12.90
C PRO A 43 -10.96 5.36 -11.90
N ALA A 44 -12.21 5.55 -11.49
CA ALA A 44 -12.59 6.58 -10.52
C ALA A 44 -11.98 6.32 -9.13
N VAL A 45 -11.98 5.05 -8.68
CA VAL A 45 -11.37 4.67 -7.41
C VAL A 45 -9.85 4.83 -7.44
N ALA A 46 -9.20 4.37 -8.52
CA ALA A 46 -7.75 4.43 -8.66
C ALA A 46 -7.25 5.88 -8.66
N GLU A 47 -7.88 6.76 -9.45
CA GLU A 47 -7.50 8.17 -9.50
C GLU A 47 -7.65 8.86 -8.14
N ASN A 48 -8.81 8.66 -7.50
CA ASN A 48 -9.08 9.25 -6.19
C ASN A 48 -8.07 8.76 -5.14
N ALA A 49 -7.80 7.47 -5.11
CA ALA A 49 -6.95 6.88 -4.10
C ALA A 49 -5.46 7.21 -4.34
N VAL A 50 -4.98 7.26 -5.59
CA VAL A 50 -3.62 7.76 -5.90
C VAL A 50 -3.46 9.21 -5.40
N SER A 51 -4.42 10.08 -5.72
CA SER A 51 -4.36 11.49 -5.33
C SER A 51 -4.40 11.67 -3.82
N ASN A 52 -5.35 11.01 -3.15
CA ASN A 52 -5.52 11.11 -1.70
C ASN A 52 -4.34 10.54 -0.93
N VAL A 53 -3.83 9.36 -1.31
CA VAL A 53 -2.69 8.74 -0.62
C VAL A 53 -1.45 9.62 -0.75
N ARG A 54 -1.15 10.12 -1.96
CA ARG A 54 -0.04 11.06 -2.15
C ARG A 54 -0.22 12.30 -1.28
N TYR A 55 -1.36 12.98 -1.39
CA TYR A 55 -1.62 14.22 -0.67
C TYR A 55 -1.46 14.04 0.85
N ARG A 56 -2.12 13.02 1.41
CA ARG A 56 -2.12 12.79 2.86
C ARG A 56 -0.77 12.38 3.40
N VAL A 57 -0.02 11.54 2.69
CA VAL A 57 1.32 11.13 3.15
C VAL A 57 2.27 12.32 3.12
N GLU A 58 2.24 13.13 2.06
CA GLU A 58 3.08 14.33 1.98
C GLU A 58 2.68 15.38 3.03
N GLU A 59 1.39 15.61 3.25
CA GLU A 59 0.85 16.57 4.23
C GLU A 59 1.21 16.18 5.67
N LEU A 60 1.07 14.90 6.03
CA LEU A 60 1.26 14.44 7.41
C LEU A 60 2.71 14.18 7.78
N THR A 61 3.55 13.79 6.83
CA THR A 61 4.93 13.34 7.10
C THR A 61 6.01 14.25 6.53
N GLY A 62 5.66 15.10 5.56
CA GLY A 62 6.64 15.88 4.78
C GLY A 62 7.47 15.06 3.79
N ILE A 63 7.31 13.73 3.74
CA ILE A 63 8.03 12.84 2.84
C ILE A 63 7.36 12.86 1.46
N LYS A 64 8.15 13.04 0.40
CA LYS A 64 7.64 13.08 -0.97
C LYS A 64 7.29 11.69 -1.51
N VAL A 65 6.11 11.56 -2.11
CA VAL A 65 5.65 10.28 -2.69
C VAL A 65 5.91 10.29 -4.19
N ARG A 66 6.84 9.44 -4.64
CA ARG A 66 7.20 9.36 -6.06
C ARG A 66 6.11 8.64 -6.86
N LYS A 67 5.68 7.48 -6.40
CA LYS A 67 4.67 6.66 -7.09
C LYS A 67 3.71 6.00 -6.11
N VAL A 68 2.46 5.89 -6.54
CA VAL A 68 1.45 5.04 -5.90
C VAL A 68 1.03 3.99 -6.94
N ASN A 69 1.23 2.72 -6.65
CA ASN A 69 0.85 1.59 -7.51
C ASN A 69 -0.40 0.90 -6.95
N PHE A 70 -1.24 0.40 -7.84
CA PHE A 70 -2.44 -0.38 -7.51
C PHE A 70 -2.29 -1.82 -7.99
N TYR A 71 -2.48 -2.76 -7.09
CA TYR A 71 -2.49 -4.20 -7.33
C TYR A 71 -3.86 -4.74 -6.94
N ILE A 72 -4.57 -5.32 -7.92
CA ILE A 72 -5.87 -5.93 -7.67
C ILE A 72 -5.62 -7.39 -7.30
N GLU A 73 -5.91 -7.75 -6.05
CA GLU A 73 -5.74 -9.13 -5.55
C GLU A 73 -6.98 -10.00 -5.82
N GLY A 74 -8.15 -9.37 -5.99
CA GLY A 74 -9.39 -10.08 -6.24
C GLY A 74 -10.55 -9.16 -6.59
N ILE A 75 -11.63 -9.77 -7.06
CA ILE A 75 -12.92 -9.12 -7.28
C ILE A 75 -13.95 -9.88 -6.44
N GLN A 76 -14.64 -9.15 -5.57
CA GLN A 76 -15.76 -9.66 -4.80
C GLN A 76 -17.06 -9.39 -5.55
N VAL A 77 -17.90 -10.44 -5.66
CA VAL A 77 -19.20 -10.44 -6.34
C VAL A 77 -20.35 -10.40 -5.36
#